data_AF-A0A535C5V8-F1
#
_entry.id   AF-A0A535C5V8-F1
#
_cell.length_a   1.000
_cell.length_b   1.000
_cell.length_c   1.000
_cell.angle_alpha   90.00
_cell.angle_beta   90.00
_cell.angle_gamma   90.00
#
_symmetry.space_group_name_H-M   'P 1'
#
loop_
_entity.id
_entity.type
_entity.pdbx_description
1 polymer ?
#
loop_
_entity_poly.entity_id
_entity_poly.type
_entity_poly.pdbx_seq_one_letter_code
_entity_poly.pdbx_strand_id
1 'polypeptide(L)'
;FQVVHQVFELWWKETTFELHSIRTLLQQFNLPPAIRLLQRVIRTQFVLLENLRMLETMSPWDFHEFRKVLADGAGTDSPGFHALMTLSPLLWGDFSRLLEHEHVSLPDIYIHADRYPLLMAFAEGLIDYDEVFQIFRSQHFKLAQRMIGPGSIGTGGTPMELLERTLKDVFYPELWEVRNQLTTIADEQGLK
;
A
#
# COMPACT_ATOMS: atom_id res chain seq x y z
N PHE A 1 -12.50 -12.10 15.25
CA PHE A 1 -12.97 -11.50 13.99
C PHE A 1 -13.25 -10.00 14.12
N GLN A 2 -14.27 -9.58 14.89
CA GLN A 2 -14.68 -8.18 14.98
C GLN A 2 -13.57 -7.21 15.43
N VAL A 3 -12.89 -7.53 16.54
CA VAL A 3 -11.82 -6.67 17.09
C VAL A 3 -10.69 -6.46 16.07
N VAL A 4 -10.28 -7.50 15.35
CA VAL A 4 -9.25 -7.40 14.31
C VAL A 4 -9.66 -6.38 13.24
N HIS A 5 -10.89 -6.44 12.74
CA HIS A 5 -11.41 -5.52 11.73
C HIS A 5 -11.62 -4.09 12.28
N GLN A 6 -12.05 -3.94 13.53
CA GLN A 6 -12.15 -2.63 14.17
C GLN A 6 -10.77 -1.97 14.32
N VAL A 7 -9.75 -2.76 14.69
CA VAL A 7 -8.35 -2.29 14.75
C VAL A 7 -7.86 -1.89 13.35
N PHE A 8 -8.21 -2.65 12.31
CA PHE A 8 -7.94 -2.25 10.92
C PHE A 8 -8.54 -0.87 10.60
N GLU A 9 -9.82 -0.64 10.89
CA GLU A 9 -10.47 0.65 10.63
C GLU A 9 -9.83 1.81 11.39
N LEU A 10 -9.38 1.61 12.63
CA LEU A 10 -8.68 2.64 13.39
C LEU A 10 -7.34 3.01 12.75
N TRP A 11 -6.55 2.04 12.34
CA TRP A 11 -5.25 2.27 11.70
C TRP A 11 -5.39 2.82 10.28
N TRP A 12 -6.42 2.42 9.51
CA TRP A 12 -6.71 3.02 8.21
C TRP A 12 -7.18 4.46 8.35
N LYS A 13 -7.93 4.79 9.39
CA LYS A 13 -8.31 6.18 9.70
C LYS A 13 -7.08 7.04 10.02
N GLU A 14 -6.18 6.55 10.86
CA GLU A 14 -4.90 7.23 11.15
C GLU A 14 -4.07 7.38 9.87
N THR A 15 -3.91 6.30 9.10
CA THR A 15 -3.17 6.33 7.83
C THR A 15 -3.75 7.38 6.87
N THR A 16 -5.08 7.42 6.74
CA THR A 16 -5.78 8.41 5.90
C THR A 16 -5.48 9.85 6.35
N PHE A 17 -5.51 10.11 7.66
CA PHE A 17 -5.16 11.41 8.22
C PHE A 17 -3.71 11.83 7.91
N GLU A 18 -2.78 10.88 8.03
CA GLU A 18 -1.37 11.07 7.70
C GLU A 18 -1.14 11.32 6.21
N LEU A 19 -1.79 10.54 5.33
CA LEU A 19 -1.72 10.72 3.89
C LEU A 19 -2.21 12.11 3.46
N HIS A 20 -3.31 12.61 4.04
CA HIS A 20 -3.73 13.99 3.81
C HIS A 20 -2.66 15.01 4.21
N SER A 21 -2.04 14.82 5.38
CA SER A 21 -0.98 15.70 5.87
C SER A 21 0.26 15.67 4.96
N ILE A 22 0.67 14.48 4.50
CA ILE A 22 1.76 14.30 3.53
C ILE A 22 1.46 15.07 2.24
N ARG A 23 0.25 14.94 1.69
CA ARG A 23 -0.15 15.66 0.48
C ARG A 23 -0.04 17.17 0.64
N THR A 24 -0.52 17.72 1.76
CA THR A 24 -0.36 19.16 2.06
C THR A 24 1.11 19.57 2.14
N LEU A 25 1.97 18.74 2.73
CA LEU A 25 3.40 19.03 2.83
C LEU A 25 4.10 18.97 1.47
N LEU A 26 3.74 18.02 0.60
CA LEU A 26 4.27 17.93 -0.76
C LEU A 26 3.88 19.16 -1.59
N GLN A 27 2.64 19.63 -1.48
CA GLN A 27 2.16 20.85 -2.13
C GLN A 27 2.88 22.13 -1.65
N GLN A 28 3.52 22.06 -0.48
CA GLN A 28 4.34 23.12 0.10
C GLN A 28 5.85 22.88 -0.12
N PHE A 29 6.23 21.88 -0.92
CA PHE A 29 7.62 21.51 -1.19
C PHE A 29 8.41 21.14 0.09
N ASN A 30 7.74 20.66 1.14
CA ASN A 30 8.34 20.40 2.44
C ASN A 30 8.53 18.89 2.71
N LEU A 31 9.61 18.33 2.15
CA LEU A 31 9.91 16.90 2.19
C LEU A 31 10.26 16.33 3.58
N PRO A 32 11.11 16.96 4.43
CA PRO A 32 11.54 16.33 5.67
C PRO A 32 10.39 15.87 6.61
N PRO A 33 9.35 16.68 6.89
CA PRO A 33 8.20 16.20 7.64
C PRO A 33 7.39 15.16 6.86
N ALA A 34 7.22 15.31 5.54
CA ALA A 34 6.48 14.36 4.71
C ALA A 34 7.09 12.95 4.78
N ILE A 35 8.43 12.85 4.70
CA ILE A 35 9.18 11.59 4.86
C ILE A 35 8.92 10.97 6.24
N ARG A 36 8.96 11.76 7.32
CA ARG A 36 8.69 11.23 8.67
C ARG A 36 7.28 10.67 8.81
N LEU A 37 6.28 11.35 8.25
CA LEU A 37 4.89 10.87 8.28
C LEU A 37 4.74 9.61 7.41
N LEU A 38 5.38 9.57 6.24
CA LEU A 38 5.35 8.40 5.35
C LEU A 38 5.96 7.16 6.03
N GLN A 39 7.09 7.33 6.72
CA GLN A 39 7.70 6.25 7.51
C GLN A 39 6.79 5.75 8.64
N ARG A 40 6.02 6.65 9.28
CA ARG A 40 4.99 6.25 10.25
C ARG A 40 3.87 5.44 9.57
N VAL A 41 3.39 5.88 8.42
CA VAL A 41 2.37 5.16 7.64
C VAL A 41 2.84 3.75 7.27
N ILE A 42 4.06 3.61 6.74
CA ILE A 42 4.67 2.32 6.43
C ILE A 42 4.71 1.43 7.68
N ARG A 43 5.13 1.99 8.83
CA ARG A 43 5.18 1.23 10.09
C ARG A 43 3.80 0.78 10.55
N THR A 44 2.78 1.62 10.38
CA THR A 44 1.37 1.26 10.66
C THR A 44 0.93 0.08 9.81
N GLN A 45 1.29 0.03 8.52
CA GLN A 45 0.97 -1.12 7.68
C GLN A 45 1.61 -2.43 8.18
N PHE A 46 2.86 -2.39 8.65
CA PHE A 46 3.47 -3.58 9.27
C PHE A 46 2.73 -4.06 10.53
N VAL A 47 2.23 -3.13 11.35
CA VAL A 47 1.39 -3.49 12.52
C VAL A 47 0.08 -4.14 12.06
N LEU A 48 -0.51 -3.65 10.97
CA LEU A 48 -1.70 -4.24 10.36
C LEU A 48 -1.47 -5.66 9.83
N LEU A 49 -0.29 -5.93 9.25
CA LEU A 49 0.10 -7.27 8.82
C LEU A 49 0.16 -8.24 10.01
N GLU A 50 0.81 -7.86 11.12
CA GLU A 50 0.84 -8.71 12.31
C GLU A 50 -0.57 -8.89 12.93
N ASN A 51 -1.40 -7.85 12.92
CA ASN A 51 -2.80 -7.93 13.36
C ASN A 51 -3.61 -8.95 12.53
N LEU A 52 -3.34 -9.05 11.22
CA LEU A 52 -4.02 -10.01 10.34
C LEU A 52 -3.83 -11.46 10.81
N ARG A 53 -2.65 -11.79 11.32
CA ARG A 53 -2.29 -13.14 11.77
C ARG A 53 -3.15 -13.64 12.93
N MET A 54 -3.77 -12.74 13.68
CA MET A 54 -4.73 -13.10 14.73
C MET A 54 -5.96 -13.84 14.17
N LEU A 55 -6.29 -13.66 12.89
CA LEU A 55 -7.36 -14.42 12.25
C LEU A 55 -6.92 -15.84 11.87
N GLU A 56 -5.62 -16.09 11.69
CA GLU A 56 -5.09 -17.42 11.33
C GLU A 56 -5.23 -18.45 12.45
N THR A 57 -5.40 -17.97 13.70
CA THR A 57 -5.61 -18.82 14.88
C THR A 57 -7.04 -19.33 15.01
N MET A 58 -7.96 -18.85 14.17
CA MET A 58 -9.34 -19.35 14.08
C MET A 58 -9.38 -20.53 13.12
N SER A 59 -10.10 -21.60 13.46
CA SER A 59 -10.31 -22.68 12.49
C SER A 59 -11.31 -22.23 11.41
N PRO A 60 -11.20 -22.76 10.17
CA PRO A 60 -12.23 -22.50 9.17
C PRO A 60 -13.63 -22.89 9.65
N TRP A 61 -13.77 -23.95 10.45
CA TRP A 61 -15.06 -24.38 10.97
C TRP A 61 -15.66 -23.34 11.94
N ASP A 62 -14.88 -22.83 12.89
CA ASP A 62 -15.33 -21.78 13.83
C ASP A 62 -15.77 -20.52 13.06
N PHE A 63 -15.07 -20.17 11.98
CA PHE A 63 -15.47 -19.07 11.12
C PHE A 63 -16.85 -19.30 10.49
N HIS A 64 -17.13 -20.52 10.00
CA HIS A 64 -18.43 -20.85 9.39
C HIS A 64 -19.60 -20.86 10.38
N GLU A 65 -19.36 -21.07 11.67
CA GLU A 65 -20.41 -21.02 12.71
C GLU A 65 -21.09 -19.64 12.75
N PHE A 66 -20.34 -18.56 12.54
CA PHE A 66 -20.90 -17.19 12.56
C PHE A 66 -20.93 -16.51 11.18
N ARG A 67 -20.29 -17.08 10.15
CA ARG A 67 -20.23 -16.49 8.78
C ARG A 67 -21.60 -16.07 8.25
N LYS A 68 -22.64 -16.87 8.48
CA LYS A 68 -24.01 -16.59 8.02
C LYS A 68 -24.60 -15.31 8.62
N VAL A 69 -24.15 -14.92 9.82
CA VAL A 69 -24.62 -13.72 10.53
C VAL A 69 -23.95 -12.45 9.98
N LEU A 70 -22.85 -12.57 9.25
CA LEU A 70 -22.17 -11.43 8.61
C LEU A 70 -22.97 -10.84 7.43
N ALA A 71 -24.06 -11.49 7.01
CA ALA A 71 -24.95 -11.05 5.93
C ALA A 71 -24.16 -10.64 4.67
N ASP A 72 -24.51 -9.53 4.04
CA ASP A 72 -23.83 -8.98 2.86
C ASP A 72 -22.54 -8.21 3.20
N GLY A 73 -22.12 -8.21 4.48
CA GLY A 73 -20.93 -7.48 4.93
C GLY A 73 -19.70 -7.93 4.18
N ALA A 74 -19.18 -7.05 3.33
CA ALA A 74 -18.03 -7.29 2.49
C ALA A 74 -16.82 -6.50 2.99
N GLY A 75 -15.61 -7.05 2.83
CA GLY A 75 -14.39 -6.26 2.99
C GLY A 75 -14.33 -5.09 2.01
N THR A 76 -15.07 -5.18 0.90
CA THR A 76 -15.23 -4.10 -0.08
C THR A 76 -16.13 -2.97 0.39
N ASP A 77 -16.75 -3.03 1.57
CA ASP A 77 -17.54 -1.92 2.13
C ASP A 77 -16.74 -1.11 3.18
N SER A 78 -15.45 -1.45 3.38
CA SER A 78 -14.60 -0.80 4.38
C SER A 78 -14.35 0.67 4.02
N PRO A 79 -14.83 1.63 4.83
CA PRO A 79 -14.62 3.05 4.56
C PRO A 79 -13.14 3.43 4.68
N GLY A 80 -12.42 2.86 5.64
CA GLY A 80 -10.98 3.08 5.80
C GLY A 80 -10.19 2.57 4.60
N PHE A 81 -10.48 1.36 4.12
CA PHE A 81 -9.84 0.81 2.93
C PHE A 81 -10.15 1.62 1.67
N HIS A 82 -11.40 2.06 1.48
CA HIS A 82 -11.76 2.92 0.34
C HIS A 82 -11.05 4.27 0.37
N ALA A 83 -10.94 4.91 1.54
CA ALA A 83 -10.21 6.16 1.68
C ALA A 83 -8.73 5.97 1.34
N LEU A 84 -8.11 4.88 1.82
CA LEU A 84 -6.75 4.49 1.49
C LEU A 84 -6.56 4.31 -0.02
N MET A 85 -7.44 3.53 -0.66
CA MET A 85 -7.40 3.25 -2.10
C MET A 85 -7.58 4.52 -2.94
N THR A 86 -8.32 5.51 -2.43
CA THR A 86 -8.55 6.79 -3.10
C THR A 86 -7.36 7.73 -2.94
N LEU A 87 -6.74 7.79 -1.76
CA LEU A 87 -5.66 8.73 -1.47
C LEU A 87 -4.29 8.28 -1.95
N SER A 88 -4.00 6.97 -1.86
CA SER A 88 -2.67 6.43 -2.15
C SER A 88 -2.17 6.80 -3.56
N PRO A 89 -2.97 6.67 -4.64
CA PRO A 89 -2.51 7.05 -5.98
C PRO A 89 -2.26 8.56 -6.13
N LEU A 90 -2.92 9.40 -5.32
CA LEU A 90 -2.81 10.86 -5.42
C LEU A 90 -1.46 11.39 -4.93
N LEU A 91 -0.77 10.63 -4.06
CA LEU A 91 0.59 10.96 -3.64
C LEU A 91 1.56 11.05 -4.81
N TRP A 92 1.38 10.19 -5.82
CA TRP A 92 2.20 10.24 -7.03
C TRP A 92 2.03 11.58 -7.74
N GLY A 93 0.79 12.02 -7.95
CA GLY A 93 0.53 13.31 -8.59
C GLY A 93 1.10 14.50 -7.83
N ASP A 94 1.13 14.45 -6.49
CA ASP A 94 1.78 15.48 -5.67
C ASP A 94 3.32 15.40 -5.77
N PHE A 95 3.91 14.20 -5.81
CA PHE A 95 5.36 14.00 -5.94
C PHE A 95 5.89 14.31 -7.35
N SER A 96 5.16 13.95 -8.41
CA SER A 96 5.55 14.26 -9.79
C SER A 96 5.64 15.76 -10.03
N ARG A 97 4.71 16.56 -9.47
CA ARG A 97 4.79 18.03 -9.51
C ARG A 97 6.03 18.58 -8.82
N LEU A 98 6.49 17.92 -7.76
CA LEU A 98 7.71 18.30 -7.05
C LEU A 98 8.95 18.02 -7.92
N LEU A 99 9.00 16.87 -8.61
CA LEU A 99 10.07 16.57 -9.58
C LEU A 99 10.09 17.58 -10.74
N GLU A 100 8.92 17.94 -11.26
CA GLU A 100 8.76 18.96 -12.30
C GLU A 100 9.26 20.34 -11.83
N HIS A 101 8.89 20.75 -10.62
CA HIS A 101 9.34 22.02 -10.02
C HIS A 101 10.87 22.09 -9.87
N GLU A 102 11.48 20.98 -9.44
CA GLU A 102 12.94 20.87 -9.31
C GLU A 102 13.66 20.63 -10.65
N HIS A 103 12.91 20.47 -11.75
CA HIS A 103 13.41 20.21 -13.10
C HIS A 103 14.32 18.96 -13.18
N VAL A 104 13.94 17.89 -12.48
CA VAL A 104 14.68 16.62 -12.42
C VAL A 104 13.80 15.44 -12.80
N SER A 105 14.40 14.43 -13.42
CA SER A 105 13.72 13.15 -13.70
C SER A 105 13.89 12.15 -12.56
N LEU A 106 13.09 11.07 -12.57
CA LEU A 106 13.28 9.96 -11.63
C LEU A 106 14.69 9.35 -11.74
N PRO A 107 15.24 9.00 -12.92
CA PRO A 107 16.62 8.53 -13.01
C PRO A 107 17.64 9.49 -12.39
N ASP A 108 17.47 10.81 -12.59
CA ASP A 108 18.40 11.81 -12.05
C ASP A 108 18.47 11.77 -10.52
N ILE A 109 17.33 11.64 -9.83
CA ILE A 109 17.31 11.60 -8.37
C ILE A 109 17.97 10.34 -7.79
N TYR A 110 17.99 9.24 -8.53
CA TYR A 110 18.69 8.00 -8.12
C TYR A 110 20.18 8.04 -8.45
N ILE A 111 20.55 8.47 -9.66
CA ILE A 111 21.95 8.53 -10.12
C ILE A 111 22.73 9.59 -9.35
N HIS A 112 22.08 10.70 -8.99
CA HIS A 112 22.65 11.82 -8.26
C HIS A 112 22.04 11.96 -6.86
N ALA A 113 21.98 10.85 -6.12
CA ALA A 113 21.37 10.81 -4.79
C ALA A 113 22.05 11.74 -3.76
N ASP A 114 23.33 12.09 -3.96
CA ASP A 114 24.05 13.08 -3.16
C ASP A 114 23.48 14.50 -3.34
N ARG A 115 22.98 14.82 -4.54
CA ARG A 115 22.37 16.11 -4.88
C ARG A 115 20.91 16.18 -4.48
N TYR A 116 20.19 15.06 -4.57
CA TYR A 116 18.74 15.00 -4.33
C TYR A 116 18.34 14.01 -3.22
N PRO A 117 18.99 14.03 -2.04
CA PRO A 117 18.82 12.98 -1.04
C PRO A 117 17.38 12.87 -0.51
N LEU A 118 16.67 14.00 -0.40
CA LEU A 118 15.29 14.02 0.09
C LEU A 118 14.28 13.55 -0.97
N LEU A 119 14.50 13.86 -2.25
CA LEU A 119 13.63 13.38 -3.33
C LEU A 119 13.78 11.88 -3.50
N MET A 120 15.01 11.38 -3.48
CA MET A 120 15.31 9.95 -3.51
C MET A 120 14.70 9.25 -2.29
N ALA A 121 14.91 9.77 -1.08
CA ALA A 121 14.34 9.18 0.13
C ALA A 121 12.81 9.15 0.13
N PHE A 122 12.15 10.16 -0.45
CA PHE A 122 10.69 10.15 -0.56
C PHE A 122 10.22 9.16 -1.64
N ALA A 123 10.92 9.06 -2.77
CA ALA A 123 10.61 8.08 -3.80
C ALA A 123 10.75 6.63 -3.26
N GLU A 124 11.80 6.35 -2.47
CA GLU A 124 11.94 5.07 -1.79
C GLU A 124 10.86 4.86 -0.72
N GLY A 125 10.47 5.90 0.03
CA GLY A 125 9.34 5.79 0.94
C GLY A 125 8.03 5.44 0.22
N LEU A 126 7.80 5.94 -0.99
CA LEU A 126 6.62 5.57 -1.78
C LEU A 126 6.70 4.11 -2.26
N ILE A 127 7.88 3.62 -2.68
CA ILE A 127 8.02 2.21 -3.08
C ILE A 127 7.79 1.28 -1.89
N ASP A 128 8.36 1.60 -0.73
CA ASP A 128 8.17 0.83 0.51
C ASP A 128 6.70 0.78 0.91
N TYR A 129 6.00 1.92 0.80
CA TYR A 129 4.58 2.02 1.09
C TYR A 129 3.72 1.11 0.19
N ASP A 130 4.01 1.10 -1.11
CA ASP A 130 3.31 0.27 -2.10
C ASP A 130 3.63 -1.22 -1.92
N GLU A 131 4.90 -1.57 -1.69
CA GLU A 131 5.34 -2.95 -1.44
C GLU A 131 4.65 -3.55 -0.22
N VAL A 132 4.64 -2.85 0.92
CA VAL A 132 4.00 -3.36 2.15
C VAL A 132 2.49 -3.55 1.95
N PHE A 133 1.85 -2.68 1.16
CA PHE A 133 0.45 -2.83 0.83
C PHE A 133 0.16 -4.03 -0.08
N GLN A 134 1.05 -4.32 -1.03
CA GLN A 134 0.97 -5.52 -1.86
C GLN A 134 1.14 -6.80 -1.02
N ILE A 135 2.05 -6.78 -0.04
CA ILE A 135 2.21 -7.88 0.93
C ILE A 135 0.90 -8.07 1.70
N PHE A 136 0.26 -6.99 2.15
CA PHE A 136 -1.05 -7.06 2.81
C PHE A 136 -2.10 -7.73 1.92
N ARG A 137 -2.23 -7.32 0.66
CA ARG A 137 -3.18 -7.93 -0.29
C ARG A 137 -2.92 -9.42 -0.47
N SER A 138 -1.67 -9.81 -0.61
CA SER A 138 -1.27 -11.22 -0.76
C SER A 138 -1.62 -12.04 0.48
N GLN A 139 -1.28 -11.55 1.67
CA GLN A 139 -1.59 -12.25 2.92
C GLN A 139 -3.10 -12.31 3.18
N HIS A 140 -3.83 -11.22 2.93
CA HIS A 140 -5.29 -11.18 3.05
C HIS A 140 -5.95 -12.18 2.09
N PHE A 141 -5.50 -12.23 0.84
CA PHE A 141 -5.97 -13.23 -0.13
C PHE A 141 -5.72 -14.67 0.36
N LYS A 142 -4.51 -14.97 0.86
CA LYS A 142 -4.19 -16.30 1.38
C LYS A 142 -5.00 -16.67 2.62
N LEU A 143 -5.22 -15.72 3.52
CA LEU A 143 -6.11 -15.90 4.67
C LEU A 143 -7.53 -16.22 4.20
N ALA A 144 -8.09 -15.44 3.27
CA ALA A 144 -9.42 -15.69 2.72
C ALA A 144 -9.50 -17.09 2.07
N GLN A 145 -8.51 -17.45 1.24
CA GLN A 145 -8.42 -18.76 0.61
C GLN A 145 -8.35 -19.89 1.65
N ARG A 146 -7.64 -19.71 2.76
CA ARG A 146 -7.58 -20.68 3.88
C ARG A 146 -8.92 -20.82 4.61
N MET A 147 -9.68 -19.74 4.76
CA MET A 147 -10.93 -19.73 5.53
C MET A 147 -12.13 -20.24 4.74
N ILE A 148 -12.25 -19.89 3.46
CA ILE A 148 -13.43 -20.23 2.64
C ILE A 148 -13.10 -21.12 1.44
N GLY A 149 -11.84 -21.36 1.13
CA GLY A 149 -11.42 -22.16 -0.02
C GLY A 149 -11.35 -21.37 -1.34
N PRO A 150 -10.62 -21.88 -2.35
CA PRO A 150 -10.35 -21.16 -3.60
C PRO A 150 -11.57 -21.00 -4.52
N GLY A 151 -12.53 -21.93 -4.49
CA GLY A 151 -13.72 -21.90 -5.35
C GLY A 151 -14.93 -21.21 -4.72
N SER A 152 -14.73 -20.44 -3.65
CA SER A 152 -15.80 -19.86 -2.87
C SER A 152 -16.03 -18.38 -3.20
N ILE A 153 -17.27 -17.95 -2.99
CA ILE A 153 -17.68 -16.56 -3.13
C ILE A 153 -17.73 -15.93 -1.74
N GLY A 154 -17.18 -14.73 -1.60
CA GLY A 154 -17.25 -13.92 -0.39
C GLY A 154 -18.70 -13.61 0.02
N THR A 155 -18.90 -13.23 1.27
CA THR A 155 -20.23 -12.81 1.78
C THR A 155 -20.81 -11.62 1.01
N GLY A 156 -19.96 -10.71 0.53
CA GLY A 156 -20.33 -9.60 -0.35
C GLY A 156 -20.48 -9.95 -1.84
N GLY A 157 -20.51 -11.23 -2.22
CA GLY A 157 -20.66 -11.65 -3.61
C GLY A 157 -19.38 -11.59 -4.47
N THR A 158 -18.26 -11.11 -3.92
CA THR A 158 -16.97 -11.07 -4.63
C THR A 158 -16.38 -12.49 -4.79
N PRO A 159 -16.13 -12.97 -6.02
CA PRO A 159 -15.44 -14.24 -6.24
C PRO A 159 -13.97 -14.17 -5.85
N MET A 160 -13.39 -15.30 -5.41
CA MET A 160 -11.97 -15.39 -5.04
C MET A 160 -11.05 -15.00 -6.20
N GLU A 161 -11.43 -15.33 -7.43
CA GLU A 161 -10.67 -14.99 -8.65
C GLU A 161 -10.58 -13.48 -8.87
N LEU A 162 -11.59 -12.71 -8.45
CA LEU A 162 -11.55 -11.26 -8.57
C LEU A 162 -10.56 -10.67 -7.55
N LEU A 163 -10.52 -11.21 -6.34
CA LEU A 163 -9.53 -10.82 -5.33
C LEU A 163 -8.10 -11.14 -5.79
N GLU A 164 -7.89 -12.30 -6.41
CA GLU A 164 -6.59 -12.70 -6.95
C GLU A 164 -6.07 -11.73 -8.03
N ARG A 165 -6.94 -11.18 -8.87
CA ARG A 165 -6.54 -10.21 -9.90
C ARG A 165 -5.92 -8.94 -9.32
N THR A 166 -6.39 -8.51 -8.15
CA THR A 166 -5.90 -7.28 -7.48
C THR A 166 -4.46 -7.40 -6.96
N LEU A 167 -3.90 -8.61 -6.92
CA LEU A 167 -2.53 -8.86 -6.44
C LEU A 167 -1.46 -8.25 -7.36
N LYS A 168 -1.81 -7.89 -8.60
CA LYS A 168 -0.91 -7.26 -9.56
C LYS A 168 -1.01 -5.74 -9.58
N ASP A 169 -1.99 -5.18 -8.90
CA ASP A 169 -2.22 -3.75 -8.92
C ASP A 169 -1.21 -3.07 -7.99
N VAL A 170 -0.43 -2.15 -8.55
CA VAL A 170 0.55 -1.32 -7.85
C VAL A 170 0.07 0.13 -7.81
N PHE A 171 0.40 0.87 -6.76
CA PHE A 171 0.05 2.29 -6.71
C PHE A 171 0.95 3.16 -7.59
N TYR A 172 2.23 2.80 -7.70
CA TYR A 172 3.25 3.67 -8.32
C TYR A 172 4.02 2.95 -9.44
N PRO A 173 3.36 2.63 -10.58
CA PRO A 173 4.00 1.89 -11.67
C PRO A 173 5.25 2.58 -12.22
N GLU A 174 5.31 3.92 -12.19
CA GLU A 174 6.48 4.69 -12.64
C GLU A 174 7.71 4.46 -11.75
N LEU A 175 7.51 4.27 -10.45
CA LEU A 175 8.59 3.91 -9.55
C LEU A 175 9.08 2.49 -9.85
N TRP A 176 8.21 1.54 -10.14
CA TRP A 176 8.66 0.20 -10.55
C TRP A 176 9.42 0.25 -11.88
N GLU A 177 8.92 1.03 -12.85
CA GLU A 177 9.52 1.13 -14.18
C GLU A 177 10.89 1.81 -14.19
N VAL A 178 11.14 2.81 -13.32
CA VAL A 178 12.47 3.45 -13.30
C VAL A 178 13.58 2.47 -12.94
N ARG A 179 13.30 1.35 -12.25
CA ARG A 179 14.32 0.32 -11.97
C ARG A 179 14.84 -0.34 -13.26
N ASN A 180 13.96 -0.52 -14.27
CA ASN A 180 14.37 -0.99 -15.60
C ASN A 180 15.28 0.02 -16.29
N GLN A 181 14.95 1.30 -16.18
CA GLN A 181 15.76 2.39 -16.75
C GLN A 181 17.14 2.45 -16.08
N LEU A 182 17.19 2.38 -14.75
CA LEU A 182 18.44 2.36 -13.99
C LEU A 182 19.31 1.16 -14.35
N THR A 183 18.71 -0.01 -14.56
CA THR A 183 19.44 -1.21 -15.00
C THR A 183 20.06 -0.98 -16.37
N THR A 184 19.27 -0.47 -17.33
CA THR A 184 19.76 -0.14 -18.67
C THR A 184 20.91 0.87 -18.63
N ILE A 185 20.77 1.94 -17.84
CA ILE A 185 21.81 2.97 -17.70
C ILE A 185 23.08 2.39 -17.07
N ALA A 186 22.95 1.55 -16.05
CA ALA A 186 24.09 0.90 -15.40
C ALA A 186 24.85 -0.01 -16.37
N ASP A 187 24.12 -0.81 -17.16
CA ASP A 187 24.68 -1.69 -18.18
C ASP A 187 25.41 -0.89 -19.27
N GLU A 188 24.83 0.21 -19.77
CA GLU A 188 25.44 1.09 -20.77
C GLU A 188 26.70 1.78 -20.26
N GLN A 189 26.74 2.13 -18.96
CA GLN A 189 27.90 2.74 -18.31
C GLN A 189 28.97 1.70 -17.90
N GLY A 190 28.69 0.40 -18.05
CA GLY A 190 29.61 -0.67 -17.66
C GLY A 190 29.84 -0.75 -16.15
N LEU A 191 28.88 -0.28 -15.35
CA LEU A 191 28.90 -0.47 -13.90
C LEU A 191 28.69 -1.97 -13.61
N LYS A 192 29.63 -2.59 -12.88
CA LYS A 192 29.59 -4.01 -12.49
C LYS A 192 29.25 -4.16 -11.02
#